data_AF-A0A7S2EYQ8-F1
#
_entry.id   AF-A0A7S2EYQ8-F1
#
_cell.length_a   1.000
_cell.length_b   1.000
_cell.length_c   1.000
_cell.angle_alpha   90.00
_cell.angle_beta   90.00
_cell.angle_gamma   90.00
#
_symmetry.space_group_name_H-M   'P 1'
#
loop_
_entity.id
_entity.type
_entity.pdbx_description
1 polymer ?
#
loop_
_entity_poly.entity_id
_entity_poly.type
_entity_poly.pdbx_seq_one_letter_code
_entity_poly.pdbx_strand_id
1 'polypeptide(L)'
;TVPFQIGEPIESRGIGEVVESKHKDYAVGDVVSGTYEWSDYQQFSPDETPINKLDKAYPPELFLSALGGTGLTAYFGLLDIGQPKKGDTLVVSGAAGATGSVVGQIGKLKGCRVVGTAGSDEKVEWLKNEL
;
A
#
# COMPACT_ATOMS: atom_id res chain seq x y z
N THR A 1 0.37 7.89 17.35
CA THR A 1 -0.42 6.74 17.83
C THR A 1 0.13 6.31 19.18
N VAL A 2 -0.67 5.63 19.99
CA VAL A 2 -0.17 5.01 21.22
C VAL A 2 0.77 3.85 20.86
N PRO A 3 1.83 3.59 21.64
CA PRO A 3 2.66 2.42 21.44
C PRO A 3 1.86 1.11 21.62
N PHE A 4 2.25 0.07 20.89
CA PHE A 4 1.72 -1.28 21.11
C PHE A 4 1.97 -1.72 22.56
N GLN A 5 0.98 -2.39 23.13
CA GLN A 5 1.07 -2.93 24.49
C GLN A 5 1.61 -4.36 24.43
N ILE A 6 2.48 -4.71 25.39
CA ILE A 6 3.03 -6.06 25.49
C ILE A 6 1.91 -7.04 25.84
N GLY A 7 1.80 -8.13 25.08
CA GLY A 7 0.80 -9.16 25.29
C GLY A 7 -0.52 -8.93 24.58
N GLU A 8 -0.72 -7.76 23.98
CA GLU A 8 -1.88 -7.44 23.15
C GLU A 8 -1.58 -7.71 21.65
N PRO A 9 -2.61 -7.99 20.83
CA PRO A 9 -2.44 -8.09 19.39
C PRO A 9 -1.82 -6.82 18.79
N ILE A 10 -0.96 -7.01 17.78
CA ILE A 10 -0.46 -5.92 16.96
C ILE A 10 -1.59 -5.41 16.06
N GLU A 11 -1.68 -4.10 15.84
CA GLU A 11 -2.61 -3.52 14.88
C GLU A 11 -1.88 -3.05 13.61
N SER A 12 -2.48 -3.29 12.45
CA SER A 12 -2.03 -2.70 11.20
C SER A 12 -3.18 -2.48 10.23
N ARG A 13 -2.93 -1.70 9.17
CA ARG A 13 -3.85 -1.71 8.02
C ARG A 13 -3.88 -3.11 7.41
N GLY A 14 -5.07 -3.53 7.00
CA GLY A 14 -5.28 -4.84 6.41
C GLY A 14 -6.47 -4.86 5.45
N ILE A 15 -6.73 -6.04 4.93
CA ILE A 15 -7.91 -6.37 4.14
C ILE A 15 -8.54 -7.62 4.77
N GLY A 16 -9.85 -7.61 4.92
CA GLY A 16 -10.63 -8.74 5.40
C GLY A 16 -11.85 -9.00 4.51
N GLU A 17 -12.42 -10.18 4.66
CA GLU A 17 -13.71 -10.53 4.08
C GLU A 17 -14.75 -10.58 5.19
N VAL A 18 -15.92 -10.00 4.94
CA VAL A 18 -17.06 -10.07 5.87
C VAL A 18 -17.58 -11.51 5.87
N VAL A 19 -17.37 -12.24 6.97
CA VAL A 19 -17.86 -13.62 7.14
C VAL A 19 -19.23 -13.68 7.83
N GLU A 20 -19.55 -12.69 8.66
CA GLU A 20 -20.86 -12.49 9.30
C GLU A 20 -21.17 -11.00 9.38
N SER A 21 -22.45 -10.62 9.26
CA SER A 21 -22.86 -9.21 9.40
C SER A 21 -24.26 -9.05 9.98
N LYS A 22 -24.39 -8.05 10.86
CA LYS A 22 -25.67 -7.49 11.33
C LYS A 22 -25.87 -6.05 10.85
N HIS A 23 -24.94 -5.51 10.05
CA HIS A 23 -24.98 -4.13 9.57
C HIS A 23 -25.54 -4.10 8.14
N LYS A 24 -26.57 -3.30 7.90
CA LYS A 24 -27.30 -3.24 6.61
C LYS A 24 -26.40 -2.93 5.40
N ASP A 25 -25.33 -2.17 5.63
CA ASP A 25 -24.44 -1.71 4.56
C ASP A 25 -23.28 -2.68 4.28
N TYR A 26 -23.10 -3.77 5.04
CA TYR A 26 -22.04 -4.76 4.82
C TYR A 26 -22.64 -6.15 4.70
N ALA A 27 -22.41 -6.84 3.59
CA ALA A 27 -22.91 -8.18 3.36
C ALA A 27 -21.78 -9.21 3.46
N VAL A 28 -22.14 -10.46 3.76
CA VAL A 28 -21.19 -11.58 3.72
C VAL A 28 -20.55 -11.67 2.34
N GLY A 29 -19.23 -11.85 2.27
CA GLY A 29 -18.43 -11.85 1.05
C GLY A 29 -18.01 -10.46 0.55
N ASP A 30 -18.37 -9.38 1.24
CA ASP A 30 -17.78 -8.08 0.95
C ASP A 30 -16.33 -8.04 1.44
N VAL A 31 -15.43 -7.58 0.56
CA VAL A 31 -14.03 -7.37 0.88
C VAL A 31 -13.84 -5.93 1.34
N VAL A 32 -13.21 -5.75 2.50
CA VAL A 32 -13.13 -4.48 3.21
C VAL A 32 -11.70 -4.19 3.67
N SER A 33 -11.34 -2.91 3.68
CA SER A 33 -10.07 -2.42 4.23
C SER A 33 -10.30 -1.60 5.50
N GLY A 34 -9.34 -1.67 6.41
CA GLY A 34 -9.43 -1.07 7.73
C GLY A 34 -8.15 -1.25 8.52
N THR A 35 -8.17 -0.84 9.78
CA THR A 35 -7.14 -1.21 10.76
C THR A 35 -7.64 -2.44 11.50
N TYR A 36 -6.83 -3.48 11.51
CA TYR A 36 -7.14 -4.76 12.14
C TYR A 36 -6.08 -5.09 13.18
N GLU A 37 -6.51 -5.75 14.24
CA GLU A 37 -5.64 -6.58 15.07
C GLU A 37 -5.13 -7.75 14.23
N TRP A 38 -3.92 -8.22 14.55
CA TRP A 38 -3.35 -9.42 13.94
C TRP A 38 -4.03 -10.65 14.53
N SER A 39 -5.19 -10.98 13.96
CA SER A 39 -6.04 -12.10 14.35
C SER A 39 -6.72 -12.71 13.11
N ASP A 40 -7.24 -13.92 13.25
CA ASP A 40 -7.99 -14.58 12.17
C ASP A 40 -9.38 -13.95 11.96
N TYR A 41 -9.95 -13.37 13.02
CA TYR A 41 -11.27 -12.75 13.03
C TYR A 41 -11.29 -11.55 13.95
N GLN A 42 -12.01 -10.52 13.54
CA GLN A 42 -12.25 -9.34 14.36
C GLN A 42 -13.66 -8.82 14.14
N GLN A 43 -14.34 -8.50 15.23
CA GLN A 43 -15.65 -7.86 15.19
C GLN A 43 -15.46 -6.35 15.00
N PHE A 44 -16.23 -5.77 14.08
CA PHE A 44 -16.28 -4.33 13.85
C PHE A 44 -17.67 -3.78 14.12
N SER A 45 -17.69 -2.56 14.65
CA SER A 45 -18.84 -1.66 14.64
C SER A 45 -18.54 -0.56 13.61
N PRO A 46 -18.97 -0.67 12.33
CA PRO A 46 -18.55 0.24 11.27
C PRO A 46 -18.90 1.71 11.51
N ASP A 47 -19.93 1.99 12.30
CA ASP A 47 -20.33 3.34 12.71
C ASP A 47 -19.33 4.00 13.68
N GLU A 48 -18.53 3.20 14.41
CA GLU A 48 -17.52 3.65 15.37
C GLU A 48 -16.11 3.59 14.77
N THR A 49 -15.83 2.49 14.07
CA THR A 49 -14.54 2.23 13.43
C THR A 49 -14.79 1.96 11.94
N PRO A 50 -14.67 2.99 11.08
CA PRO A 50 -14.97 2.85 9.67
C PRO A 50 -14.07 1.83 8.96
N ILE A 51 -14.72 0.90 8.27
CA ILE A 51 -14.08 -0.03 7.32
C ILE A 51 -14.62 0.26 5.92
N ASN A 52 -13.76 0.25 4.91
CA ASN A 52 -14.12 0.67 3.56
C ASN A 52 -14.24 -0.53 2.64
N LYS A 53 -15.38 -0.70 1.98
CA LYS A 53 -15.51 -1.69 0.90
C LYS A 53 -14.54 -1.40 -0.21
N LEU A 54 -13.90 -2.45 -0.71
CA LEU A 54 -13.01 -2.36 -1.85
C LEU A 54 -13.78 -2.48 -3.16
N ASP A 55 -13.25 -1.85 -4.19
CA ASP A 55 -13.74 -2.03 -5.56
C ASP A 55 -13.37 -3.43 -6.05
N LYS A 56 -14.39 -4.21 -6.41
CA LYS A 56 -14.25 -5.59 -6.89
C LYS A 56 -13.65 -5.67 -8.29
N ALA A 57 -13.45 -4.54 -8.97
CA ALA A 57 -12.79 -4.48 -10.28
C ALA A 57 -11.28 -4.78 -10.22
N TYR A 58 -10.66 -4.72 -9.03
CA TYR A 58 -9.23 -4.92 -8.85
C TYR A 58 -8.94 -6.05 -7.84
N PRO A 59 -7.83 -6.79 -7.99
CA PRO A 59 -7.37 -7.71 -6.96
C PRO A 59 -7.19 -7.00 -5.62
N PRO A 60 -7.69 -7.56 -4.52
CA PRO A 60 -7.70 -6.88 -3.22
C PRO A 60 -6.28 -6.52 -2.75
N GLU A 61 -5.28 -7.35 -3.04
CA GLU A 61 -3.89 -7.16 -2.62
C GLU A 61 -3.29 -5.84 -3.15
N LEU A 62 -3.82 -5.31 -4.26
CA LEU A 62 -3.40 -4.01 -4.79
C LEU A 62 -3.73 -2.86 -3.83
N PHE A 63 -4.80 -2.97 -3.03
CA PHE A 63 -5.18 -1.97 -2.04
C PHE A 63 -4.28 -1.98 -0.78
N LEU A 64 -3.46 -3.02 -0.58
CA LEU A 64 -2.35 -2.99 0.40
C LEU A 64 -1.08 -2.35 -0.19
N SER A 65 -1.02 -2.16 -1.50
CA SER A 65 0.18 -1.72 -2.22
C SER A 65 -0.10 -0.50 -3.11
N ALA A 66 -0.11 -0.66 -4.43
CA ALA A 66 -0.14 0.42 -5.42
C ALA A 66 -1.44 1.24 -5.42
N LEU A 67 -2.57 0.65 -5.02
CA LEU A 67 -3.85 1.35 -4.82
C LEU A 67 -4.05 1.78 -3.36
N GLY A 68 -3.12 1.41 -2.47
CA GLY A 68 -3.15 1.68 -1.04
C GLY A 68 -2.23 2.81 -0.60
N GLY A 69 -1.93 2.83 0.70
CA GLY A 69 -1.06 3.84 1.32
C GLY A 69 0.35 3.90 0.70
N THR A 70 0.89 2.77 0.27
CA THR A 70 2.18 2.67 -0.42
C THR A 70 2.17 3.44 -1.74
N GLY A 71 1.17 3.19 -2.58
CA GLY A 71 1.03 3.87 -3.87
C GLY A 71 0.70 5.35 -3.71
N LEU A 72 -0.19 5.71 -2.77
CA LEU A 72 -0.49 7.11 -2.46
C LEU A 72 0.77 7.87 -1.98
N THR A 73 1.60 7.24 -1.14
CA THR A 73 2.86 7.82 -0.68
C THR A 73 3.81 8.06 -1.87
N ALA A 74 3.96 7.08 -2.77
CA ALA A 74 4.78 7.23 -3.97
C ALA A 74 4.24 8.33 -4.89
N TYR A 75 2.93 8.34 -5.13
CA TYR A 75 2.25 9.24 -6.06
C TYR A 75 2.35 10.69 -5.58
N PHE A 76 1.87 10.99 -4.38
CA PHE A 76 1.90 12.36 -3.87
C PHE A 76 3.31 12.81 -3.52
N GLY A 77 4.11 11.92 -2.92
CA GLY A 77 5.51 12.23 -2.60
C GLY A 77 6.30 12.61 -3.84
N LEU A 78 6.12 11.91 -4.96
CA LEU A 78 6.83 12.25 -6.19
C LEU A 78 6.14 13.38 -6.98
N LEU A 79 4.83 13.32 -7.24
CA LEU A 79 4.19 14.21 -8.20
C LEU A 79 3.74 15.55 -7.63
N ASP A 80 3.35 15.59 -6.35
CA ASP A 80 2.91 16.82 -5.70
C ASP A 80 4.09 17.52 -5.02
N ILE A 81 4.91 16.77 -4.28
CA ILE A 81 6.06 17.33 -3.55
C ILE A 81 7.32 17.39 -4.42
N GLY A 82 7.70 16.27 -5.04
CA GLY A 82 8.94 16.18 -5.83
C GLY A 82 8.88 16.90 -7.18
N GLN A 83 7.71 16.96 -7.81
CA GLN A 83 7.42 17.62 -9.10
C GLN A 83 8.50 17.41 -10.18
N PRO A 84 8.86 16.15 -10.49
CA PRO A 84 9.95 15.86 -11.40
C PRO A 84 9.61 16.30 -12.84
N LYS A 85 10.63 16.76 -13.56
CA LYS A 85 10.52 17.15 -14.96
C LYS A 85 11.18 16.11 -15.85
N LYS A 86 10.70 16.03 -17.10
CA LYS A 86 11.32 15.19 -18.12
C LYS A 86 12.80 15.55 -18.27
N GLY A 87 13.67 14.54 -18.22
CA GLY A 87 15.13 14.70 -18.28
C GLY A 87 15.82 14.80 -16.91
N ASP A 88 15.08 15.00 -15.81
CA ASP A 88 15.66 14.99 -14.47
C ASP A 88 16.23 13.61 -14.13
N THR A 89 17.26 13.59 -13.28
CA THR A 89 17.74 12.35 -12.66
C THR A 89 17.05 12.15 -11.31
N LEU A 90 16.28 11.07 -11.18
CA LEU A 90 15.59 10.69 -9.94
C LEU A 90 16.38 9.58 -9.24
N VAL A 91 16.88 9.86 -8.04
CA VAL A 91 17.55 8.86 -7.19
C VAL A 91 16.56 8.33 -6.16
N VAL A 92 16.37 7.01 -6.13
CA VAL A 92 15.42 6.33 -5.24
C VAL A 92 16.18 5.40 -4.30
N SER A 93 16.23 5.75 -3.01
CA SER A 93 16.78 4.87 -1.97
C SER A 93 15.81 3.73 -1.66
N GLY A 94 16.32 2.50 -1.51
CA GLY A 94 15.46 1.35 -1.23
C GLY A 94 14.46 1.09 -2.36
N ALA A 95 14.90 1.26 -3.62
CA ALA A 95 14.07 1.24 -4.80
C ALA A 95 13.33 -0.09 -5.01
N ALA A 96 13.85 -1.20 -4.49
CA ALA A 96 13.17 -2.50 -4.54
C ALA A 96 12.12 -2.71 -3.43
N GLY A 97 11.91 -1.72 -2.56
CA GLY A 97 10.84 -1.72 -1.56
C GLY A 97 9.49 -1.30 -2.16
N ALA A 98 8.42 -1.55 -1.43
CA ALA A 98 7.04 -1.35 -1.91
C ALA A 98 6.79 0.08 -2.46
N THR A 99 7.19 1.12 -1.72
CA THR A 99 7.04 2.52 -2.19
C THR A 99 8.05 2.86 -3.27
N GLY A 100 9.31 2.43 -3.09
CA GLY A 100 10.41 2.77 -3.99
C GLY A 100 10.20 2.24 -5.41
N SER A 101 9.62 1.05 -5.54
CA SER A 101 9.38 0.42 -6.84
C SER A 101 8.31 1.18 -7.63
N VAL A 102 7.26 1.65 -6.95
CA VAL A 102 6.23 2.50 -7.53
C VAL A 102 6.79 3.88 -7.92
N VAL A 103 7.61 4.50 -7.06
CA VAL A 103 8.29 5.77 -7.38
C VAL A 103 9.16 5.63 -8.63
N GLY A 104 9.90 4.53 -8.76
CA GLY A 104 10.74 4.26 -9.92
C GLY A 104 9.95 4.20 -11.22
N GLN A 105 8.82 3.47 -11.23
CA GLN A 105 7.94 3.39 -12.40
C GLN A 105 7.31 4.76 -12.75
N ILE A 106 6.80 5.50 -11.76
CA ILE A 106 6.24 6.84 -11.99
C ILE A 106 7.31 7.79 -12.56
N GLY A 107 8.53 7.77 -12.02
CA GLY A 107 9.64 8.57 -12.50
C GLY A 107 10.01 8.26 -13.96
N LYS A 108 10.04 6.97 -14.34
CA LYS A 108 10.23 6.54 -15.73
C LYS A 108 9.12 7.06 -16.64
N LEU A 109 7.86 6.93 -16.23
CA LEU A 109 6.69 7.44 -16.98
C LEU A 109 6.72 8.97 -17.15
N LYS A 110 7.30 9.71 -16.19
CA LYS A 110 7.54 11.15 -16.28
C LYS A 110 8.76 11.53 -17.15
N GLY A 111 9.46 10.54 -17.70
CA GLY A 111 10.63 10.75 -18.56
C GLY A 111 11.89 11.13 -17.80
N CYS A 112 12.01 10.73 -16.54
CA CYS A 112 13.23 10.89 -15.75
C CYS A 112 14.23 9.76 -16.01
N ARG A 113 15.52 10.05 -15.79
CA ARG A 113 16.53 9.02 -15.61
C ARG A 113 16.50 8.52 -14.17
N VAL A 114 15.93 7.34 -13.94
CA VAL A 114 15.81 6.76 -12.59
C VAL A 114 17.05 5.95 -12.23
N VAL A 115 17.59 6.18 -11.04
CA VAL A 115 18.70 5.44 -10.42
C VAL A 115 18.23 4.94 -9.04
N GLY A 116 18.23 3.63 -8.83
CA GLY A 116 17.80 3.02 -7.57
C GLY A 116 18.95 2.43 -6.76
N THR A 117 18.85 2.46 -5.43
CA THR A 117 19.68 1.64 -4.55
C THR A 117 18.87 0.52 -3.90
N ALA A 118 19.46 -0.67 -3.74
CA ALA A 118 18.83 -1.81 -3.10
C ALA A 118 19.86 -2.60 -2.28
N GLY A 119 19.38 -3.47 -1.40
CA GLY A 119 20.21 -4.19 -0.43
C GLY A 119 20.82 -5.51 -0.92
N SER A 120 20.59 -5.91 -2.17
CA SER A 120 21.16 -7.13 -2.75
C SER A 120 21.23 -7.05 -4.27
N ASP A 121 22.13 -7.82 -4.89
CA ASP A 121 22.28 -7.89 -6.34
C ASP A 121 21.01 -8.42 -7.03
N GLU A 122 20.33 -9.40 -6.41
CA GLU A 122 19.03 -9.91 -6.88
C GLU A 122 17.99 -8.80 -6.99
N LYS A 123 17.89 -7.93 -5.98
CA LYS A 123 16.98 -6.78 -6.00
C LYS A 123 17.40 -5.77 -7.06
N VAL A 124 18.70 -5.56 -7.28
CA VAL A 124 19.19 -4.68 -8.34
C VAL A 124 18.86 -5.23 -9.72
N GLU A 125 18.94 -6.55 -9.91
CA GLU A 125 18.62 -7.20 -11.18
C GLU A 125 17.12 -7.13 -11.47
N TRP A 126 16.28 -7.42 -10.47
CA TRP A 126 14.84 -7.26 -10.57
C TRP A 126 14.45 -5.82 -10.97
N LEU A 127 15.05 -4.82 -10.32
CA LEU A 127 14.83 -3.40 -10.65
C LEU A 127 15.20 -3.00 -12.07
N LYS A 128 16.14 -3.71 -12.71
CA LYS A 128 16.62 -3.38 -14.06
C LYS A 128 15.81 -4.05 -15.15
N ASN A 129 15.32 -5.27 -14.91
CA ASN A 129 14.79 -6.12 -15.96
C ASN A 129 13.30 -6.45 -15.82
N GLU A 130 12.73 -6.37 -14.63
CA GLU A 130 11.34 -6.79 -14.36
C GLU A 130 10.42 -5.64 -13.92
N LEU A 131 10.97 -4.56 -13.35
CA LEU A 131 10.22 -3.38 -12.93
C LEU A 131 9.93 -2.39 -14.07
#